data_AF-A0A2W1BGX9-F1
#
_entry.id   AF-A0A2W1BGX9-F1
#
_cell.length_a   1.000
_cell.length_b   1.000
_cell.length_c   1.000
_cell.angle_alpha   90.00
_cell.angle_beta   90.00
_cell.angle_gamma   90.00
#
_symmetry.space_group_name_H-M   'P 1'
#
loop_
_entity.id
_entity.type
_entity.pdbx_description
1 polymer ?
#
loop_
_entity_poly.entity_id
_entity_poly.type
_entity_poly.pdbx_seq_one_letter_code
_entity_poly.pdbx_strand_id
1 'polypeptide(L)'
;MLAKIINRLYRGDGHSFRSFYSGTSFRMWKDLMSHYSDLKADTKRMDHFTSLCVVLYEFLKDISLPNTMRISYIDLMKTPYDRQSELLQNYYFLCQCDRCMDENQIKYVHGATCLNKQCDEPVSIPWKEDCILVRKPEKKTEENGELATDNQTVEKIDENSALVAVNGNDSKEDALHCKECGTKYTEKHVDVFVKTMEFTHVHLQNMERASVAYVDVCQYCLDRQEGVLHPLNVMHAQTLDHAFDALIQVQLWEKACLYAEKLIPCFR
;
A
#
# COMPACT_ATOMS: atom_id res chain seq x y z
N MET A 1 13.10 8.75 -0.66
CA MET A 1 13.24 9.75 -1.74
C MET A 1 12.62 11.07 -1.32
N LEU A 2 11.35 11.05 -0.87
CA LEU A 2 10.70 12.20 -0.25
C LEU A 2 11.46 12.78 0.95
N ALA A 3 12.05 11.98 1.85
CA ALA A 3 12.80 12.53 2.99
C ALA A 3 14.07 13.32 2.58
N LYS A 4 14.77 12.92 1.50
CA LYS A 4 15.90 13.69 0.95
C LYS A 4 15.44 14.95 0.23
N ILE A 5 14.28 14.87 -0.44
CA ILE A 5 13.61 16.00 -1.09
C ILE A 5 13.14 17.01 -0.03
N ILE A 6 12.46 16.55 1.02
CA ILE A 6 11.95 17.37 2.13
C ILE A 6 13.11 18.00 2.91
N ASN A 7 14.15 17.24 3.27
CA ASN A 7 15.30 17.78 4.02
C ASN A 7 16.13 18.79 3.19
N ARG A 8 16.22 18.63 1.86
CA ARG A 8 16.87 19.63 0.98
C ARG A 8 15.98 20.85 0.70
N LEU A 9 14.67 20.67 0.56
CA LEU A 9 13.73 21.78 0.49
C LEU A 9 13.75 22.60 1.81
N TYR A 10 13.91 21.94 2.96
CA TYR A 10 13.99 22.60 4.28
C TYR A 10 15.30 23.36 4.50
N ARG A 11 16.39 22.97 3.83
CA ARG A 11 17.70 23.66 3.88
C ARG A 11 17.82 24.84 2.92
N GLY A 12 16.82 25.07 2.07
CA GLY A 12 16.75 26.21 1.16
C GLY A 12 17.55 26.07 -0.15
N ASP A 13 18.24 24.94 -0.38
CA ASP A 13 19.09 24.72 -1.56
C ASP A 13 18.40 23.94 -2.70
N GLY A 14 17.14 23.54 -2.53
CA GLY A 14 16.41 22.72 -3.50
C GLY A 14 16.25 23.35 -4.89
N HIS A 15 16.35 24.69 -4.99
CA HIS A 15 16.24 25.42 -6.26
C HIS A 15 17.50 25.32 -7.15
N SER A 16 18.67 25.06 -6.58
CA SER A 16 19.95 24.98 -7.31
C SER A 16 20.38 23.54 -7.62
N PHE A 17 19.64 22.55 -7.12
CA PHE A 17 19.95 21.14 -7.34
C PHE A 17 19.53 20.67 -8.75
N ARG A 18 20.51 20.16 -9.51
CA ARG A 18 20.35 19.69 -10.89
C ARG A 18 20.29 18.16 -10.93
N SER A 19 19.18 17.62 -11.40
CA SER A 19 18.99 16.20 -11.72
C SER A 19 19.21 16.00 -13.20
N PHE A 20 20.33 15.39 -13.57
CA PHE A 20 20.75 15.18 -14.94
C PHE A 20 19.99 14.01 -15.59
N TYR A 21 19.40 14.25 -16.75
CA TYR A 21 18.81 13.23 -17.62
C TYR A 21 19.87 12.59 -18.53
N SER A 22 20.92 13.34 -18.85
CA SER A 22 22.09 12.95 -19.64
C SER A 22 23.31 13.78 -19.20
N GLY A 23 24.50 13.50 -19.74
CA GLY A 23 25.72 14.26 -19.40
C GLY A 23 25.63 15.77 -19.64
N THR A 24 24.70 16.23 -20.47
CA THR A 24 24.52 17.66 -20.82
C THR A 24 23.16 18.24 -20.43
N SER A 25 22.15 17.40 -20.16
CA SER A 25 20.77 17.85 -19.90
C SER A 25 20.35 17.57 -18.46
N PHE A 26 19.74 18.54 -17.79
CA PHE A 26 19.28 18.40 -16.41
C PHE A 26 17.99 19.19 -16.13
N ARG A 27 17.29 18.81 -15.07
CA ARG A 27 16.16 19.55 -14.48
C ARG A 27 16.47 19.96 -13.05
N MET A 28 15.92 21.08 -12.62
CA MET A 28 15.88 21.52 -11.24
C MET A 28 14.46 21.41 -10.69
N TRP A 29 14.31 21.55 -9.37
CA TRP A 29 13.02 21.45 -8.70
C TRP A 29 11.96 22.41 -9.26
N LYS A 30 12.35 23.65 -9.58
CA LYS A 30 11.44 24.66 -10.16
C LYS A 30 10.92 24.27 -11.55
N ASP A 31 11.63 23.38 -12.26
CA ASP A 31 11.27 22.96 -13.61
C ASP A 31 10.17 21.87 -13.60
N LEU A 32 9.84 21.28 -12.43
CA LEU A 32 8.69 20.38 -12.25
C LEU A 32 7.35 21.13 -12.16
N MET A 33 7.37 22.42 -11.82
CA MET A 33 6.18 23.27 -11.73
C MET A 33 5.99 24.06 -13.02
N SER A 34 6.15 23.40 -14.16
CA SER A 34 6.35 24.05 -15.46
C SER A 34 5.19 24.93 -15.95
N HIS A 35 4.01 24.86 -15.32
CA HIS A 35 2.80 25.61 -15.73
C HIS A 35 2.12 26.35 -14.57
N TYR A 36 2.69 26.35 -13.36
CA TYR A 36 2.03 26.97 -12.19
C TYR A 36 1.87 28.49 -12.37
N SER A 37 2.92 29.14 -12.90
CA SER A 37 2.90 30.57 -13.23
C SER A 37 1.83 30.91 -14.26
N ASP A 38 1.71 30.07 -15.29
CA ASP A 38 0.74 30.24 -16.39
C ASP A 38 -0.69 29.95 -15.92
N LEU A 39 -0.90 28.94 -15.07
CA LEU A 39 -2.19 28.68 -14.44
C LEU A 39 -2.63 29.80 -13.50
N LYS A 40 -1.69 30.40 -12.77
CA LYS A 40 -1.98 31.51 -11.85
C LYS A 40 -2.29 32.82 -12.61
N ALA A 41 -1.74 32.97 -13.81
CA ALA A 41 -2.04 34.09 -14.71
C ALA A 41 -3.37 33.91 -15.48
N ASP A 42 -3.88 32.68 -15.60
CA ASP A 42 -5.18 32.37 -16.18
C ASP A 42 -6.31 32.62 -15.17
N THR A 43 -6.84 33.85 -15.21
CA THR A 43 -7.92 34.30 -14.33
C THR A 43 -9.16 33.41 -14.41
N LYS A 44 -9.54 32.91 -15.59
CA LYS A 44 -10.72 32.05 -15.74
C LYS A 44 -10.52 30.71 -15.04
N ARG A 45 -9.34 30.10 -15.16
CA ARG A 45 -9.03 28.84 -14.48
C ARG A 45 -8.92 29.03 -12.98
N MET A 46 -8.37 30.14 -12.49
CA MET A 46 -8.32 30.43 -11.05
C MET A 46 -9.68 30.77 -10.45
N ASP A 47 -10.54 31.47 -11.18
CA ASP A 47 -11.92 31.72 -10.75
C ASP A 47 -12.70 30.40 -10.66
N HIS A 48 -12.53 29.52 -11.65
CA HIS A 48 -13.15 28.19 -11.61
C HIS A 48 -12.61 27.32 -10.47
N PHE A 49 -11.29 27.29 -10.27
CA PHE A 49 -10.66 26.60 -9.14
C PHE A 49 -11.17 27.13 -7.80
N THR A 50 -11.26 28.45 -7.65
CA THR A 50 -11.78 29.10 -6.44
C THR A 50 -13.24 28.73 -6.20
N SER A 51 -14.08 28.73 -7.24
CA SER A 51 -15.47 28.27 -7.16
C SER A 51 -15.58 26.81 -6.70
N LEU A 52 -14.74 25.92 -7.23
CA LEU A 52 -14.69 24.52 -6.80
C LEU A 52 -14.25 24.39 -5.34
N CYS A 53 -13.27 25.18 -4.90
CA CYS A 53 -12.84 25.20 -3.51
C CYS A 53 -13.96 25.66 -2.56
N VAL A 54 -14.80 26.63 -2.96
CA VAL A 54 -15.94 27.08 -2.16
C VAL A 54 -16.98 25.97 -2.01
N VAL A 55 -17.34 25.29 -3.11
CA VAL A 55 -18.25 24.13 -3.06
C VAL A 55 -17.67 23.04 -2.16
N LEU A 56 -16.38 22.72 -2.35
CA LEU A 56 -15.69 21.73 -1.53
C LEU A 56 -15.72 22.11 -0.04
N TYR A 57 -15.55 23.39 0.29
CA TYR A 57 -15.63 23.90 1.67
C TYR A 57 -17.04 23.78 2.25
N GLU A 58 -18.07 24.12 1.46
CA GLU A 58 -19.48 23.97 1.86
C GLU A 58 -19.93 22.52 2.04
N PHE A 59 -19.29 21.57 1.37
CA PHE A 59 -19.53 20.14 1.60
C PHE A 59 -18.77 19.62 2.82
N LEU A 60 -17.54 20.10 3.06
CA LEU A 60 -16.67 19.58 4.10
C LEU A 60 -16.87 20.23 5.47
N LYS A 61 -17.64 21.32 5.56
CA LYS A 61 -18.18 22.14 6.69
C LYS A 61 -17.38 22.30 8.01
N ASP A 62 -16.66 21.28 8.47
CA ASP A 62 -15.94 21.26 9.75
C ASP A 62 -14.48 20.75 9.64
N ILE A 63 -14.00 20.41 8.45
CA ILE A 63 -12.60 20.02 8.25
C ILE A 63 -11.80 21.27 7.91
N SER A 64 -10.97 21.74 8.85
CA SER A 64 -9.93 22.73 8.54
C SER A 64 -9.08 22.17 7.41
N LEU A 65 -9.22 22.69 6.19
CA LEU A 65 -8.43 22.25 5.04
C LEU A 65 -6.94 22.41 5.41
N PRO A 66 -6.18 21.32 5.58
CA PRO A 66 -4.77 21.44 5.91
C PRO A 66 -4.08 22.18 4.76
N ASN A 67 -3.07 23.00 5.08
CA ASN A 67 -2.21 23.66 4.08
C ASN A 67 -1.55 22.68 3.08
N THR A 68 -1.68 21.38 3.31
CA THR A 68 -1.32 20.31 2.39
C THR A 68 -2.49 19.34 2.23
N MET A 69 -3.45 19.68 1.35
CA MET A 69 -4.35 18.65 0.81
C MET A 69 -3.52 17.65 -0.01
N ARG A 70 -3.61 16.37 0.34
CA ARG A 70 -3.01 15.27 -0.42
C ARG A 70 -4.15 14.40 -0.93
N ILE A 71 -4.18 14.20 -2.24
CA ILE A 71 -5.10 13.26 -2.88
C ILE A 71 -4.32 11.96 -3.08
N SER A 72 -4.95 10.81 -2.84
CA SER A 72 -4.34 9.52 -3.22
C SER A 72 -4.42 9.38 -4.72
N TYR A 73 -3.29 9.17 -5.38
CA TYR A 73 -3.22 8.99 -6.84
C TYR A 73 -3.58 7.57 -7.29
N ILE A 74 -3.80 6.68 -6.32
CA ILE A 74 -4.01 5.26 -6.50
C ILE A 74 -5.09 4.77 -5.53
N ASP A 75 -5.67 3.62 -5.84
CA ASP A 75 -6.52 2.89 -4.91
C ASP A 75 -5.74 2.55 -3.61
N LEU A 76 -6.41 2.77 -2.48
CA LEU A 76 -5.87 2.58 -1.15
C LEU A 76 -6.08 1.15 -0.62
N MET A 77 -7.01 0.39 -1.20
CA MET A 77 -7.31 -1.00 -0.82
C MET A 77 -6.32 -1.98 -1.47
N LYS A 78 -5.03 -1.73 -1.24
CA LYS A 78 -3.92 -2.55 -1.73
C LYS A 78 -2.84 -2.69 -0.66
N THR A 79 -2.00 -3.72 -0.76
CA THR A 79 -0.85 -3.87 0.15
C THR A 79 0.08 -2.65 0.02
N PRO A 80 0.83 -2.29 1.08
CA PRO A 80 1.84 -1.24 0.95
C PRO A 80 2.83 -1.47 -0.20
N TYR A 81 3.22 -2.73 -0.43
CA TYR A 81 4.07 -3.12 -1.55
C TYR A 81 3.44 -2.80 -2.90
N ASP A 82 2.17 -3.16 -3.12
CA ASP A 82 1.48 -2.90 -4.38
C ASP A 82 1.32 -1.40 -4.60
N ARG A 83 0.91 -0.66 -3.56
CA ARG A 83 0.82 0.80 -3.59
C ARG A 83 2.16 1.44 -3.95
N GLN A 84 3.25 0.99 -3.31
CA GLN A 84 4.59 1.49 -3.57
C GLN A 84 5.08 1.12 -4.97
N SER A 85 4.74 -0.08 -5.46
CA SER A 85 5.10 -0.55 -6.80
C SER A 85 4.41 0.30 -7.86
N GLU A 86 3.11 0.52 -7.73
CA GLU A 86 2.32 1.35 -8.64
C GLU A 86 2.79 2.80 -8.63
N LEU A 87 3.01 3.39 -7.44
CA LEU A 87 3.54 4.75 -7.31
C LEU A 87 4.95 4.90 -7.90
N LEU A 88 5.80 3.89 -7.72
CA LEU A 88 7.15 3.91 -8.29
C LEU A 88 7.12 3.74 -9.80
N GLN A 89 6.27 2.86 -10.33
CA GLN A 89 6.18 2.58 -11.76
C GLN A 89 5.58 3.76 -12.53
N ASN A 90 4.49 4.35 -12.02
CA ASN A 90 3.71 5.36 -12.74
C ASN A 90 4.12 6.80 -12.38
N TYR A 91 4.65 7.00 -11.17
CA TYR A 91 4.98 8.33 -10.64
C TYR A 91 6.44 8.46 -10.17
N TYR A 92 7.27 7.41 -10.36
CA TYR A 92 8.72 7.43 -10.15
C TYR A 92 9.17 7.80 -8.73
N PHE A 93 8.37 7.48 -7.72
CA PHE A 93 8.77 7.63 -6.32
C PHE A 93 8.35 6.44 -5.46
N LEU A 94 9.20 6.11 -4.48
CA LEU A 94 8.89 5.15 -3.45
C LEU A 94 8.17 5.84 -2.28
N CYS A 95 6.91 5.48 -2.04
CA CYS A 95 6.11 6.01 -0.93
C CYS A 95 6.67 5.56 0.43
N GLN A 96 6.71 6.46 1.40
CA GLN A 96 7.23 6.23 2.75
C GLN A 96 6.29 6.82 3.82
N CYS A 97 4.98 6.90 3.52
CA CYS A 97 4.00 7.38 4.50
C CYS A 97 3.82 6.36 5.64
N ASP A 98 3.19 6.79 6.72
CA ASP A 98 2.94 5.95 7.90
C ASP A 98 2.16 4.68 7.54
N ARG A 99 1.14 4.78 6.67
CA ARG A 99 0.40 3.60 6.19
C ARG A 99 1.24 2.57 5.43
N CYS A 100 2.39 2.97 4.88
CA CYS A 100 3.32 2.04 4.23
C CYS A 100 4.46 1.57 5.14
N MET A 101 4.74 2.27 6.24
CA MET A 101 5.93 2.03 7.06
C MET A 101 5.62 1.61 8.50
N ASP A 102 4.39 1.78 8.98
CA ASP A 102 3.98 1.41 10.34
C ASP A 102 3.79 -0.11 10.48
N GLU A 103 4.68 -0.73 11.26
CA GLU A 103 4.66 -2.17 11.55
C GLU A 103 3.36 -2.60 12.24
N ASN A 104 2.72 -1.72 13.01
CA ASN A 104 1.44 -2.01 13.65
C ASN A 104 0.29 -2.10 12.64
N GLN A 105 0.40 -1.43 11.50
CA GLN A 105 -0.59 -1.54 10.41
C GLN A 105 -0.25 -2.73 9.50
N ILE A 106 1.04 -2.94 9.24
CA ILE A 106 1.52 -4.02 8.35
C ILE A 106 1.10 -5.40 8.86
N LYS A 107 1.06 -5.63 10.19
CA LYS A 107 0.62 -6.92 10.78
C LYS A 107 -0.81 -7.32 10.42
N TYR A 108 -1.67 -6.36 10.05
CA TYR A 108 -3.05 -6.64 9.65
C TYR A 108 -3.20 -7.03 8.19
N VAL A 109 -2.29 -6.61 7.31
CA VAL A 109 -2.43 -6.72 5.84
C VAL A 109 -2.75 -8.15 5.42
N HIS A 110 -2.00 -9.13 5.90
CA HIS A 110 -2.29 -10.57 5.75
C HIS A 110 -2.59 -11.23 7.10
N GLY A 111 -3.21 -10.51 8.03
CA GLY A 111 -3.54 -11.01 9.36
C GLY A 111 -4.66 -12.07 9.32
N ALA A 112 -4.49 -13.13 10.09
CA ALA A 112 -5.55 -14.08 10.42
C ALA A 112 -6.29 -13.64 11.68
N THR A 113 -7.56 -14.04 11.82
CA THR A 113 -8.32 -13.86 13.06
C THR A 113 -7.78 -14.78 14.16
N CYS A 114 -7.73 -14.29 15.40
CA CYS A 114 -7.37 -15.10 16.55
C CYS A 114 -8.46 -16.17 16.82
N LEU A 115 -8.07 -17.43 17.03
CA LEU A 115 -9.02 -18.49 17.40
C LEU A 115 -9.69 -18.25 18.77
N ASN A 116 -9.05 -17.44 19.62
CA ASN A 116 -9.68 -16.95 20.84
C ASN A 116 -10.58 -15.75 20.51
N LYS A 117 -11.90 -15.94 20.64
CA LYS A 117 -12.92 -14.93 20.36
C LYS A 117 -12.87 -13.67 21.24
N GLN A 118 -12.09 -13.70 22.33
CA GLN A 118 -11.87 -12.55 23.21
C GLN A 118 -10.58 -11.77 22.87
N CYS A 119 -9.87 -12.17 21.81
CA CYS A 119 -8.61 -11.59 21.36
C CYS A 119 -8.80 -11.01 19.96
N ASP A 120 -8.48 -9.73 19.77
CA ASP A 120 -8.57 -9.05 18.46
C ASP A 120 -7.20 -8.92 17.79
N GLU A 121 -6.10 -9.31 18.46
CA GLU A 121 -4.77 -9.26 17.85
C GLU A 121 -4.67 -10.19 16.62
N PRO A 122 -4.21 -9.68 15.46
CA PRO A 122 -4.06 -10.45 14.25
C PRO A 122 -2.93 -11.48 14.42
N VAL A 123 -3.15 -12.68 13.87
CA VAL A 123 -2.13 -13.73 13.86
C VAL A 123 -1.40 -13.72 12.52
N SER A 124 -0.08 -13.57 12.60
CA SER A 124 0.80 -13.58 11.42
C SER A 124 1.06 -15.02 10.98
N ILE A 125 0.27 -15.49 10.03
CA ILE A 125 0.45 -16.80 9.39
C ILE A 125 1.18 -16.58 8.05
N PRO A 126 2.32 -17.25 7.79
CA PRO A 126 3.03 -17.12 6.52
C PRO A 126 2.11 -17.41 5.33
N TRP A 127 2.05 -16.48 4.37
CA TRP A 127 1.31 -16.62 3.12
C TRP A 127 2.24 -16.35 1.95
N LYS A 128 2.68 -17.43 1.27
CA LYS A 128 3.74 -17.47 0.25
C LYS A 128 5.10 -17.00 0.80
N GLU A 129 6.14 -17.81 0.65
CA GLU A 129 7.48 -17.49 1.18
C GLU A 129 8.06 -16.19 0.60
N ASP A 130 7.67 -15.84 -0.63
CA ASP A 130 8.19 -14.68 -1.36
C ASP A 130 7.32 -13.41 -1.24
N CYS A 131 6.29 -13.41 -0.39
CA CYS A 131 5.38 -12.27 -0.31
C CYS A 131 6.00 -11.07 0.43
N ILE A 132 6.42 -10.06 -0.32
CA ILE A 132 6.94 -8.80 0.23
C ILE A 132 5.78 -7.85 0.55
N LEU A 133 5.60 -7.51 1.82
CA LEU A 133 4.53 -6.59 2.25
C LEU A 133 4.85 -5.10 2.06
N VAL A 134 6.13 -4.73 2.09
CA VAL A 134 6.60 -3.34 1.98
C VAL A 134 7.93 -3.29 1.25
N ARG A 135 8.07 -2.40 0.27
CA ARG A 135 9.35 -2.04 -0.34
C ARG A 135 10.15 -1.12 0.59
N LYS A 136 11.38 -1.53 0.92
CA LYS A 136 12.34 -0.71 1.68
C LYS A 136 13.38 -0.08 0.74
N PRO A 137 13.81 1.16 0.97
CA PRO A 137 14.88 1.77 0.18
C PRO A 137 16.21 1.05 0.46
N GLU A 138 16.99 0.79 -0.59
CA GLU A 138 18.36 0.30 -0.44
C GLU A 138 19.22 1.31 0.33
N LYS A 139 19.88 0.85 1.40
CA LYS A 139 20.89 1.65 2.09
C LYS A 139 22.16 1.61 1.23
N LYS A 140 22.58 2.76 0.70
CA LYS A 140 23.92 2.88 0.11
C LYS A 140 24.93 2.81 1.24
N THR A 141 25.73 1.76 1.30
CA THR A 141 26.94 1.71 2.12
C THR A 141 27.93 2.70 1.52
N GLU A 142 28.33 3.71 2.28
CA GLU A 142 29.43 4.61 1.89
C GLU A 142 30.74 3.87 2.17
N GLU A 143 31.35 3.29 1.14
CA GLU A 143 32.72 2.79 1.23
C GLU A 143 33.69 3.96 0.94
N ASN A 144 34.50 4.28 1.95
CA ASN A 144 35.65 5.15 1.84
C ASN A 144 36.66 4.50 0.87
N GLY A 145 37.19 5.29 -0.07
CA GLY A 145 37.83 4.76 -1.27
C GLY A 145 39.28 4.31 -1.14
N GLU A 146 39.75 3.68 -2.22
CA GLU A 146 41.10 3.76 -2.76
C GLU A 146 41.08 3.31 -4.23
N LEU A 147 41.84 4.01 -5.08
CA LEU A 147 41.95 3.80 -6.54
C LEU A 147 42.82 2.57 -6.86
N ALA A 148 42.36 1.69 -7.77
CA ALA A 148 43.23 1.01 -8.74
C ALA A 148 42.43 0.43 -9.94
N THR A 149 42.68 1.04 -11.10
CA THR A 149 42.75 0.53 -12.49
C THR A 149 42.11 -0.79 -12.97
N ASP A 150 41.54 -0.65 -14.18
CA ASP A 150 41.48 -1.56 -15.34
C ASP A 150 40.28 -2.51 -15.58
N ASN A 151 39.46 -2.05 -16.55
CA ASN A 151 38.83 -2.75 -17.68
C ASN A 151 38.99 -4.28 -17.78
N GLN A 152 37.88 -5.04 -17.78
CA GLN A 152 37.28 -5.60 -19.00
C GLN A 152 36.08 -6.53 -18.70
N THR A 153 35.18 -6.54 -19.68
CA THR A 153 34.27 -7.62 -20.10
C THR A 153 32.98 -7.92 -19.31
N VAL A 154 31.92 -7.75 -20.09
CA VAL A 154 30.55 -8.23 -19.96
C VAL A 154 30.51 -9.73 -19.66
N GLU A 155 29.75 -10.16 -18.65
CA GLU A 155 28.79 -11.28 -18.76
C GLU A 155 27.97 -11.50 -17.47
N LYS A 156 26.66 -11.69 -17.69
CA LYS A 156 25.67 -12.45 -16.89
C LYS A 156 25.28 -11.91 -15.50
N ILE A 157 24.07 -11.37 -15.47
CA ILE A 157 23.25 -11.23 -14.27
C ILE A 157 22.89 -12.65 -13.84
N ASP A 158 23.56 -13.14 -12.80
CA ASP A 158 23.16 -14.34 -12.06
C ASP A 158 22.32 -13.88 -10.87
N GLU A 159 21.12 -14.45 -10.78
CA GLU A 159 20.22 -14.27 -9.66
C GLU A 159 20.88 -14.88 -8.42
N ASN A 160 21.19 -14.07 -7.39
CA ASN A 160 21.10 -14.45 -5.98
C ASN A 160 21.61 -13.37 -5.03
N SER A 161 20.94 -13.30 -3.86
CA SER A 161 21.34 -12.66 -2.59
C SER A 161 20.93 -11.20 -2.37
N ALA A 162 19.91 -10.98 -1.54
CA ALA A 162 20.15 -10.81 -0.10
C ALA A 162 18.81 -10.68 0.67
N LEU A 163 18.44 -11.78 1.32
CA LEU A 163 17.48 -11.83 2.42
C LEU A 163 17.99 -10.99 3.59
N VAL A 164 17.10 -10.28 4.28
CA VAL A 164 17.29 -9.99 5.71
C VAL A 164 16.27 -10.80 6.48
N ALA A 165 16.70 -12.01 6.82
CA ALA A 165 16.20 -12.74 7.97
C ALA A 165 16.48 -11.90 9.22
N VAL A 166 15.49 -11.79 10.10
CA VAL A 166 15.73 -11.36 11.48
C VAL A 166 16.14 -12.63 12.23
N ASN A 167 17.37 -12.65 12.72
CA ASN A 167 17.98 -13.80 13.41
C ASN A 167 17.22 -14.21 14.68
N GLY A 168 17.09 -15.52 14.85
CA GLY A 168 16.90 -16.21 16.13
C GLY A 168 17.49 -17.62 16.03
N ASN A 169 18.50 -17.91 16.84
CA ASN A 169 19.25 -19.16 16.92
C ASN A 169 18.39 -20.38 17.32
N ASP A 170 18.79 -21.53 16.78
CA ASP A 170 18.79 -22.90 17.35
C ASP A 170 17.50 -23.52 17.96
N SER A 171 17.01 -24.54 17.26
CA SER A 171 16.49 -25.81 17.82
C SER A 171 15.29 -25.78 18.79
N LYS A 172 14.07 -25.64 18.24
CA LYS A 172 12.80 -26.34 18.58
C LYS A 172 11.71 -25.86 17.62
N GLU A 173 10.78 -26.73 17.21
CA GLU A 173 9.59 -26.31 16.45
C GLU A 173 8.80 -25.27 17.25
N ASP A 174 9.02 -23.99 16.97
CA ASP A 174 8.25 -22.90 17.55
C ASP A 174 6.83 -22.98 16.99
N ALA A 175 5.95 -23.64 17.73
CA ALA A 175 4.55 -23.75 17.39
C ALA A 175 3.94 -22.35 17.19
N LEU A 176 3.34 -22.12 16.03
CA LEU A 176 2.64 -20.89 15.68
C LEU A 176 1.58 -20.55 16.74
N HIS A 177 1.61 -19.33 17.27
CA HIS A 177 0.70 -18.87 18.30
C HIS A 177 0.39 -17.37 18.18
N CYS A 178 -0.75 -16.95 18.72
CA CYS A 178 -1.09 -15.54 18.86
C CYS A 178 -0.13 -14.86 19.83
N LYS A 179 0.43 -13.71 19.44
CA LYS A 179 1.40 -12.95 20.24
C LYS A 179 0.81 -12.30 21.49
N GLU A 180 -0.49 -12.04 21.50
CA GLU A 180 -1.18 -11.41 22.63
C GLU A 180 -1.67 -12.45 23.64
N CYS A 181 -2.53 -13.37 23.23
CA CYS A 181 -3.16 -14.33 24.16
C CYS A 181 -2.50 -15.72 24.21
N GLY A 182 -1.49 -15.99 23.37
CA GLY A 182 -0.78 -17.27 23.35
C GLY A 182 -1.56 -18.44 22.72
N THR A 183 -2.71 -18.18 22.09
CA THR A 183 -3.53 -19.22 21.46
C THR A 183 -2.75 -19.94 20.36
N LYS A 184 -2.67 -21.27 20.43
CA LYS A 184 -1.87 -22.09 19.52
C LYS A 184 -2.61 -22.44 18.24
N TYR A 185 -1.87 -22.51 17.14
CA TYR A 185 -2.35 -22.88 15.82
C TYR A 185 -1.81 -24.26 15.44
N THR A 186 -2.66 -25.05 14.80
CA THR A 186 -2.28 -26.36 14.25
C THR A 186 -1.98 -26.19 12.76
N GLU A 187 -1.30 -27.16 12.17
CA GLU A 187 -1.10 -27.20 10.71
C GLU A 187 -2.42 -27.12 9.93
N LYS A 188 -3.50 -27.71 10.45
CA LYS A 188 -4.84 -27.59 9.85
C LYS A 188 -5.35 -26.15 9.85
N HIS A 189 -5.11 -25.39 10.92
CA HIS A 189 -5.52 -23.98 10.96
C HIS A 189 -4.72 -23.13 9.96
N VAL A 190 -3.42 -23.43 9.81
CA VAL A 190 -2.56 -22.79 8.82
C VAL A 190 -3.03 -23.10 7.40
N ASP A 191 -3.32 -24.38 7.10
CA ASP A 191 -3.82 -24.82 5.79
C ASP A 191 -5.15 -24.16 5.41
N VAL A 192 -6.10 -24.06 6.36
CA VAL A 192 -7.38 -23.34 6.15
C VAL A 192 -7.14 -21.87 5.82
N PHE A 193 -6.24 -21.20 6.53
CA PHE A 193 -5.89 -19.81 6.27
C PHE A 193 -5.27 -19.64 4.88
N VAL A 194 -4.23 -20.42 4.55
CA VAL A 194 -3.51 -20.33 3.26
C VAL A 194 -4.47 -20.58 2.10
N LYS A 195 -5.28 -21.64 2.15
CA LYS A 195 -6.28 -21.94 1.11
C LYS A 195 -7.34 -20.85 0.97
N THR A 196 -7.70 -20.18 2.06
CA THR A 196 -8.68 -19.07 2.03
C THR A 196 -8.07 -17.82 1.39
N MET A 197 -6.83 -17.49 1.70
CA MET A 197 -6.09 -16.41 1.06
C MET A 197 -5.88 -16.69 -0.44
N GLU A 198 -5.44 -17.90 -0.81
CA GLU A 198 -5.26 -18.29 -2.22
C GLU A 198 -6.56 -18.23 -3.01
N PHE A 199 -7.62 -18.81 -2.47
CA PHE A 199 -8.95 -18.78 -3.08
C PHE A 199 -9.41 -17.34 -3.31
N THR A 200 -9.33 -16.50 -2.28
CA THR A 200 -9.71 -15.09 -2.37
C THR A 200 -8.87 -14.36 -3.42
N HIS A 201 -7.56 -14.64 -3.50
CA HIS A 201 -6.66 -13.96 -4.42
C HIS A 201 -7.04 -14.19 -5.88
N VAL A 202 -7.33 -15.46 -6.22
CA VAL A 202 -7.75 -15.84 -7.57
C VAL A 202 -9.05 -15.16 -7.94
N HIS A 203 -10.02 -15.11 -7.02
CA HIS A 203 -11.31 -14.49 -7.29
C HIS A 203 -11.23 -12.96 -7.43
N LEU A 204 -10.43 -12.27 -6.61
CA LEU A 204 -10.20 -10.84 -6.75
C LEU A 204 -9.57 -10.49 -8.11
N GLN A 205 -8.55 -11.25 -8.55
CA GLN A 205 -7.94 -11.05 -9.87
C GLN A 205 -8.93 -11.26 -11.03
N ASN A 206 -9.86 -12.21 -10.88
CA ASN A 206 -10.90 -12.44 -11.87
C ASN A 206 -11.93 -11.30 -11.89
N MET A 207 -12.29 -10.76 -10.73
CA MET A 207 -13.19 -9.61 -10.60
C MET A 207 -12.60 -8.36 -11.25
N GLU A 208 -11.31 -8.06 -11.04
CA GLU A 208 -10.63 -6.91 -11.67
C GLU A 208 -10.65 -6.95 -13.19
N ARG A 209 -10.68 -8.14 -13.79
CA ARG A 209 -10.58 -8.35 -15.24
C ARG A 209 -11.91 -8.45 -15.95
N ALA A 210 -13.02 -8.50 -15.22
CA ALA A 210 -14.33 -8.80 -15.77
C ALA A 210 -15.30 -7.62 -15.64
N SER A 211 -16.23 -7.52 -16.60
CA SER A 211 -17.17 -6.41 -16.73
C SER A 211 -18.57 -6.68 -16.15
N VAL A 212 -18.73 -7.74 -15.36
CA VAL A 212 -20.02 -8.21 -14.83
C VAL A 212 -20.05 -8.07 -13.30
N ALA A 213 -21.22 -7.87 -12.71
CA ALA A 213 -21.39 -7.81 -11.26
C ALA A 213 -21.14 -9.19 -10.60
N TYR A 214 -20.22 -9.25 -9.62
CA TYR A 214 -19.76 -10.47 -8.94
C TYR A 214 -20.38 -10.68 -7.54
N VAL A 215 -21.62 -10.24 -7.31
CA VAL A 215 -22.24 -10.26 -5.97
C VAL A 215 -22.13 -11.64 -5.30
N ASP A 216 -22.53 -12.70 -5.99
CA ASP A 216 -22.52 -14.06 -5.44
C ASP A 216 -21.10 -14.56 -5.12
N VAL A 217 -20.13 -14.22 -5.97
CA VAL A 217 -18.73 -14.62 -5.75
C VAL A 217 -18.14 -13.86 -4.58
N CYS A 218 -18.41 -12.56 -4.46
CA CYS A 218 -17.97 -11.78 -3.32
C CYS A 218 -18.57 -12.32 -2.02
N GLN A 219 -19.86 -12.66 -2.03
CA GLN A 219 -20.52 -13.27 -0.87
C GLN A 219 -19.88 -14.62 -0.51
N TYR A 220 -19.64 -15.49 -1.49
CA TYR A 220 -18.97 -16.77 -1.27
C TYR A 220 -17.55 -16.61 -0.71
N CYS A 221 -16.79 -15.61 -1.21
CA CYS A 221 -15.48 -15.26 -0.65
C CYS A 221 -15.60 -14.83 0.81
N LEU A 222 -16.53 -13.92 1.14
CA LEU A 222 -16.71 -13.41 2.51
C LEU A 222 -17.13 -14.49 3.49
N ASP A 223 -18.06 -15.37 3.10
CA ASP A 223 -18.49 -16.50 3.92
C ASP A 223 -17.30 -17.43 4.24
N ARG A 224 -16.38 -17.61 3.28
CA ARG A 224 -15.17 -18.41 3.48
C ARG A 224 -14.12 -17.71 4.36
N GLN A 225 -14.10 -16.37 4.34
CA GLN A 225 -13.16 -15.57 5.12
C GLN A 225 -13.58 -15.43 6.59
N GLU A 226 -14.86 -15.62 6.91
CA GLU A 226 -15.40 -15.46 8.25
C GLU A 226 -14.68 -16.33 9.29
N GLY A 227 -14.15 -15.69 10.33
CA GLY A 227 -13.38 -16.35 11.39
C GLY A 227 -11.98 -16.84 10.96
N VAL A 228 -11.59 -16.63 9.70
CA VAL A 228 -10.28 -17.01 9.16
C VAL A 228 -9.41 -15.78 8.94
N LEU A 229 -9.88 -14.82 8.15
CA LEU A 229 -9.16 -13.56 7.91
C LEU A 229 -9.53 -12.54 9.00
N HIS A 230 -8.56 -11.73 9.40
CA HIS A 230 -8.83 -10.59 10.28
C HIS A 230 -9.71 -9.56 9.54
N PRO A 231 -10.64 -8.85 10.21
CA PRO A 231 -11.48 -7.82 9.56
C PRO A 231 -10.69 -6.73 8.82
N LEU A 232 -9.49 -6.41 9.30
CA LEU A 232 -8.56 -5.45 8.65
C LEU A 232 -7.60 -6.09 7.63
N ASN A 233 -7.77 -7.36 7.28
CA ASN A 233 -7.02 -8.01 6.22
C ASN A 233 -7.33 -7.33 4.88
N VAL A 234 -6.28 -7.05 4.08
CA VAL A 234 -6.42 -6.30 2.83
C VAL A 234 -7.35 -6.98 1.84
N MET A 235 -7.32 -8.31 1.77
CA MET A 235 -8.14 -9.07 0.83
C MET A 235 -9.59 -9.15 1.28
N HIS A 236 -9.83 -9.15 2.60
CA HIS A 236 -11.17 -9.01 3.15
C HIS A 236 -11.75 -7.64 2.79
N ALA A 237 -10.96 -6.58 3.00
CA ALA A 237 -11.34 -5.21 2.64
C ALA A 237 -11.63 -5.07 1.12
N GLN A 238 -10.76 -5.61 0.26
CA GLN A 238 -10.99 -5.63 -1.19
C GLN A 238 -12.26 -6.39 -1.56
N THR A 239 -12.53 -7.54 -0.92
CA THR A 239 -13.76 -8.31 -1.20
C THR A 239 -15.01 -7.54 -0.78
N LEU A 240 -14.97 -6.84 0.37
CA LEU A 240 -16.06 -5.98 0.82
C LEU A 240 -16.29 -4.80 -0.14
N ASP A 241 -15.22 -4.17 -0.63
CA ASP A 241 -15.27 -3.05 -1.58
C ASP A 241 -15.90 -3.48 -2.92
N HIS A 242 -15.44 -4.60 -3.49
CA HIS A 242 -16.05 -5.16 -4.69
C HIS A 242 -17.52 -5.58 -4.48
N ALA A 243 -17.86 -6.16 -3.32
CA ALA A 243 -19.24 -6.51 -3.01
C ALA A 243 -20.12 -5.26 -2.92
N PHE A 244 -19.62 -4.21 -2.25
CA PHE A 244 -20.29 -2.92 -2.14
C PHE A 244 -20.56 -2.32 -3.52
N ASP A 245 -19.53 -2.19 -4.36
CA ASP A 245 -19.66 -1.66 -5.72
C ASP A 245 -20.62 -2.49 -6.57
N ALA A 246 -20.54 -3.82 -6.50
CA ALA A 246 -21.43 -4.70 -7.24
C ALA A 246 -22.90 -4.52 -6.79
N LEU A 247 -23.17 -4.37 -5.50
CA LEU A 247 -24.51 -4.12 -4.95
C LEU A 247 -25.06 -2.75 -5.37
N ILE A 248 -24.21 -1.72 -5.43
CA ILE A 248 -24.55 -0.41 -5.98
C ILE A 248 -24.95 -0.53 -7.46
N GLN A 249 -24.17 -1.26 -8.26
CA GLN A 249 -24.46 -1.47 -9.69
C GLN A 249 -25.80 -2.17 -9.92
N VAL A 250 -26.15 -3.15 -9.09
CA VAL A 250 -27.46 -3.84 -9.16
C VAL A 250 -28.58 -3.15 -8.37
N GLN A 251 -28.33 -1.92 -7.88
CA GLN A 251 -29.31 -1.07 -7.18
C GLN A 251 -29.89 -1.68 -5.89
N LEU A 252 -29.13 -2.52 -5.20
CA LEU A 252 -29.50 -3.10 -3.90
C LEU A 252 -28.90 -2.28 -2.75
N TRP A 253 -29.36 -1.04 -2.62
CA TRP A 253 -28.80 -0.01 -1.71
C TRP A 253 -28.74 -0.44 -0.24
N GLU A 254 -29.81 -1.06 0.27
CA GLU A 254 -29.87 -1.48 1.68
C GLU A 254 -28.77 -2.50 2.00
N LYS A 255 -28.55 -3.46 1.09
CA LYS A 255 -27.46 -4.41 1.23
C LYS A 255 -26.11 -3.70 1.08
N ALA A 256 -25.96 -2.80 0.11
CA ALA A 256 -24.72 -2.04 -0.05
C ALA A 256 -24.33 -1.30 1.24
N CYS A 257 -25.28 -0.67 1.94
CA CYS A 257 -25.02 -0.01 3.23
C CYS A 257 -24.40 -0.96 4.28
N LEU A 258 -24.87 -2.21 4.36
CA LEU A 258 -24.31 -3.19 5.32
C LEU A 258 -22.84 -3.50 5.04
N TYR A 259 -22.43 -3.53 3.77
CA TYR A 259 -21.04 -3.78 3.39
C TYR A 259 -20.19 -2.52 3.56
N ALA A 260 -20.74 -1.34 3.25
CA ALA A 260 -20.09 -0.07 3.50
C ALA A 260 -19.75 0.13 4.97
N GLU A 261 -20.68 -0.18 5.89
CA GLU A 261 -20.44 -0.09 7.33
C GLU A 261 -19.27 -0.99 7.79
N LYS A 262 -19.19 -2.21 7.25
CA LYS A 262 -18.07 -3.14 7.51
C LYS A 262 -16.74 -2.68 6.91
N LEU A 263 -16.78 -1.87 5.86
CA LEU A 263 -15.58 -1.39 5.16
C LEU A 263 -14.95 -0.15 5.84
N ILE A 264 -15.74 0.64 6.57
CA ILE A 264 -15.27 1.86 7.27
C ILE A 264 -13.98 1.64 8.09
N PRO A 265 -13.85 0.57 8.90
CA PRO A 265 -12.63 0.33 9.68
C PRO A 265 -11.37 0.16 8.83
N CYS A 266 -11.49 -0.34 7.59
CA CYS A 266 -10.36 -0.61 6.69
C CYS A 266 -9.75 0.65 6.07
N PHE A 267 -10.46 1.79 6.12
CA PHE A 267 -9.97 3.08 5.63
C PHE A 267 -9.21 3.91 6.65
N ARG A 268 -9.18 3.49 7.93
CA ARG A 268 -8.50 4.22 9.01
C ARG A 268 -6.98 4.02 9.02
#